data_AF-A0AAC8VES7-F1
#
_entry.id   AF-A0AAC8VES7-F1
#
_cell.length_a   1.000
_cell.length_b   1.000
_cell.length_c   1.000
_cell.angle_alpha   90.00
_cell.angle_beta   90.00
_cell.angle_gamma   90.00
#
_symmetry.space_group_name_H-M   'P 1'
#
loop_
_entity.id
_entity.type
_entity.pdbx_description
1 polymer ?
#
loop_
_entity_poly.entity_id
_entity_poly.type
_entity_poly.pdbx_seq_one_letter_code
_entity_poly.pdbx_strand_id
1 'polypeptide(L)'
;MLSTPWLAAIDFKGLYCHRLTSRCAQEKRANAKQGQAFQQISEEEKMLIHQRLSTHTSPDVISQELIREHNIQVSESTIYRYIYDDRERGGELYKNLPHSGKPYKKKVSRGDQTKIPNRVGIEQRPAIADEKTEFGHFEIDTVVGRDHQSYLLTLIDKANKMCCIRKMPNKQAKTVINTFMRKRRYLGRYFAHPMMQNRRAKRDDYKPSAVRVTQRYVP
;
A
#
# COMPACT_ATOMS: atom_id res chain seq x y z
N MET A 1 -21.46 36.38 36.31
CA MET A 1 -20.22 36.65 35.55
C MET A 1 -19.24 35.52 35.80
N LEU A 2 -19.23 34.48 34.95
CA LEU A 2 -18.09 33.60 34.68
C LEU A 2 -18.39 32.92 33.34
N SER A 3 -17.86 33.48 32.26
CA SER A 3 -18.01 32.97 30.89
C SER A 3 -17.07 31.79 30.66
N THR A 4 -17.64 30.65 30.25
CA THR A 4 -16.94 29.43 29.83
C THR A 4 -16.30 29.62 28.44
N PRO A 5 -14.98 29.46 28.27
CA PRO A 5 -14.34 29.51 26.97
C PRO A 5 -14.16 28.11 26.38
N TRP A 6 -15.26 27.49 25.92
CA TRP A 6 -15.21 26.23 25.16
C TRP A 6 -16.07 26.31 23.90
N LEU A 7 -15.96 27.40 23.15
CA LEU A 7 -16.48 27.50 21.77
C LEU A 7 -15.58 28.41 20.92
N ALA A 8 -14.29 28.05 20.81
CA ALA A 8 -13.52 28.47 19.65
C ALA A 8 -13.93 27.55 18.50
N ALA A 9 -14.96 27.97 17.76
CA ALA A 9 -15.34 27.38 16.49
C ALA A 9 -14.09 27.31 15.60
N ILE A 10 -13.62 26.09 15.35
CA ILE A 10 -12.56 25.83 14.38
C ILE A 10 -13.18 26.10 13.02
N ASP A 11 -12.85 27.26 12.45
CA ASP A 11 -13.15 27.64 11.07
C ASP A 11 -12.50 26.60 10.13
N PHE A 12 -13.23 25.53 9.80
CA PHE A 12 -12.77 24.46 8.92
C PHE A 12 -12.83 24.95 7.47
N LYS A 13 -11.80 25.68 7.03
CA LYS A 13 -11.62 26.15 5.64
C LYS A 13 -11.12 25.06 4.66
N GLY A 14 -11.20 23.78 5.02
CA GLY A 14 -10.77 22.67 4.16
C GLY A 14 -9.26 22.58 3.88
N LEU A 15 -8.43 23.45 4.47
CA LEU A 15 -6.97 23.43 4.33
C LEU A 15 -6.37 22.44 5.35
N TYR A 16 -5.80 21.34 4.85
CA TYR A 16 -5.11 20.36 5.69
C TYR A 16 -3.79 20.94 6.26
N CYS A 17 -3.64 20.93 7.58
CA CYS A 17 -2.43 21.38 8.28
C CYS A 17 -1.80 20.24 9.10
N HIS A 18 -0.71 19.66 8.58
CA HIS A 18 -0.05 18.50 9.20
C HIS A 18 0.46 18.76 10.63
N ARG A 19 0.84 20.01 10.95
CA ARG A 19 1.30 20.39 12.29
C ARG A 19 0.17 20.33 13.31
N LEU A 20 -1.02 20.84 12.97
CA LEU A 20 -2.21 20.76 13.81
C LEU A 20 -2.65 19.30 14.00
N THR A 21 -2.70 18.51 12.92
CA THR A 21 -3.04 17.08 13.01
C THR A 21 -2.07 16.32 13.90
N SER A 22 -0.76 16.59 13.79
CA SER A 22 0.28 15.96 14.60
C SER A 22 0.15 16.35 16.07
N ARG A 23 -0.08 17.63 16.37
CA ARG A 23 -0.28 18.13 17.74
C ARG A 23 -1.52 17.50 18.38
N CYS A 24 -2.67 17.52 17.70
CA CYS A 24 -3.89 16.89 18.21
C CYS A 24 -3.73 15.38 18.41
N ALA A 25 -2.96 14.69 17.56
CA ALA A 25 -2.67 13.27 17.74
C ALA A 25 -1.78 13.02 18.97
N GLN A 26 -0.78 13.87 19.22
CA GLN A 26 0.06 13.81 20.42
C GLN A 26 -0.74 14.11 21.69
N GLU A 27 -1.58 15.14 21.69
CA GLU A 27 -2.48 15.48 22.79
C GLU A 27 -3.44 14.33 23.11
N LYS A 28 -4.05 13.72 22.09
CA LYS A 28 -4.91 12.53 22.27
C LYS A 28 -4.16 11.35 22.87
N ARG A 29 -2.89 11.13 22.49
CA ARG A 29 -2.04 10.07 23.08
C ARG A 29 -1.64 10.37 24.52
N ALA A 30 -1.30 11.62 24.83
CA ALA A 30 -0.94 12.05 26.18
C ALA A 30 -2.14 11.98 27.14
N ASN A 31 -3.34 12.33 26.65
CA ASN A 31 -4.59 12.27 27.40
C ASN A 31 -5.22 10.87 27.43
N ALA A 32 -4.65 9.89 26.73
CA ALA A 32 -5.12 8.52 26.80
C ALA A 32 -4.81 7.97 28.20
N LYS A 33 -5.87 7.66 28.96
CA LYS A 33 -5.73 7.07 30.30
C LYS A 33 -4.89 5.80 30.24
N GLN A 34 -3.70 5.84 30.85
CA GLN A 34 -2.87 4.64 31.05
C GLN A 34 -3.38 3.90 32.29
N GLY A 35 -3.52 2.57 32.20
CA GLY A 35 -3.72 1.71 33.38
C GLY A 35 -5.16 1.28 33.72
N GLN A 36 -6.18 1.57 32.89
CA GLN A 36 -7.55 1.05 33.07
C GLN A 36 -8.10 0.39 31.80
N ALA A 37 -7.23 -0.23 31.00
CA ALA A 37 -7.66 -0.91 29.79
C ALA A 37 -8.64 -2.03 30.19
N PHE A 38 -9.89 -1.91 29.73
CA PHE A 38 -10.99 -2.89 29.91
C PHE A 38 -11.71 -2.94 31.27
N GLN A 39 -11.43 -2.05 32.23
CA GLN A 39 -12.30 -1.92 33.42
C GLN A 39 -13.73 -1.46 33.07
N GLN A 40 -13.89 -0.83 31.91
CA GLN A 40 -15.18 -0.40 31.38
C GLN A 40 -15.95 -1.54 30.70
N ILE A 41 -15.34 -2.70 30.47
CA ILE A 41 -16.06 -3.86 29.92
C ILE A 41 -16.59 -4.68 31.10
N SER A 42 -17.91 -4.77 31.24
CA SER A 42 -18.54 -5.56 32.30
C SER A 42 -18.27 -7.06 32.12
N GLU A 43 -18.45 -7.86 33.17
CA GLU A 43 -18.31 -9.32 33.04
C GLU A 43 -19.38 -9.91 32.11
N GLU A 44 -20.58 -9.35 32.07
CA GLU A 44 -21.65 -9.73 31.14
C GLU A 44 -21.24 -9.50 29.68
N GLU A 45 -20.64 -8.35 29.39
CA GLU A 45 -20.12 -8.02 28.06
C GLU A 45 -19.01 -8.98 27.63
N LYS A 46 -18.10 -9.35 28.56
CA LYS A 46 -17.05 -10.34 28.29
C LYS A 46 -17.65 -11.71 27.98
N MET A 47 -18.65 -12.17 28.73
CA MET A 47 -19.32 -13.44 28.47
C MET A 47 -19.91 -13.48 27.06
N LEU A 48 -20.61 -12.43 26.64
CA LEU A 48 -21.18 -12.33 25.29
C LEU A 48 -20.09 -12.34 24.21
N ILE A 49 -19.02 -11.55 24.40
CA ILE A 49 -17.87 -11.54 23.48
C ILE A 49 -17.26 -12.94 23.36
N HIS A 50 -17.04 -13.64 24.47
CA HIS A 50 -16.48 -15.00 24.48
C HIS A 50 -17.39 -16.00 23.77
N GLN A 51 -18.69 -15.95 24.05
CA GLN A 51 -19.70 -16.80 23.40
C GLN A 51 -19.65 -16.63 21.88
N ARG A 52 -19.66 -15.38 21.38
CA ARG A 52 -19.65 -15.10 19.94
C ARG A 52 -18.30 -15.39 19.29
N LEU A 53 -17.19 -15.16 20.00
CA LEU A 53 -15.87 -15.57 19.51
C LEU A 53 -15.78 -17.09 19.37
N SER A 54 -16.36 -17.87 20.29
CA SER A 54 -16.34 -19.35 20.21
C SER A 54 -16.99 -19.91 18.93
N THR A 55 -17.92 -19.16 18.31
CA THR A 55 -18.52 -19.48 17.01
C THR A 55 -17.76 -18.87 15.82
N HIS A 56 -16.52 -18.42 16.04
CA HIS A 56 -15.67 -17.75 15.07
C HIS A 56 -16.26 -16.47 14.46
N THR A 57 -17.09 -15.75 15.23
CA THR A 57 -17.69 -14.49 14.79
C THR A 57 -16.67 -13.37 14.79
N SER A 58 -16.65 -12.52 13.75
CA SER A 58 -15.69 -11.40 13.67
C SER A 58 -16.02 -10.29 14.68
N PRO A 59 -15.03 -9.60 15.26
CA PRO A 59 -15.23 -8.50 16.20
C PRO A 59 -16.16 -7.37 15.71
N ASP A 60 -16.18 -7.06 14.41
CA ASP A 60 -17.12 -6.07 13.84
C ASP A 60 -18.57 -6.52 13.99
N VAL A 61 -18.88 -7.76 13.60
CA VAL A 61 -20.21 -8.35 13.77
C VAL A 61 -20.60 -8.43 15.24
N ILE A 62 -19.69 -8.86 16.14
CA ILE A 62 -19.95 -8.89 17.59
C ILE A 62 -20.30 -7.49 18.10
N SER A 63 -19.57 -6.45 17.69
CA SER A 63 -19.84 -5.06 18.05
C SER A 63 -21.25 -4.63 17.65
N GLN A 64 -21.68 -4.96 16.43
CA GLN A 64 -23.02 -4.62 15.93
C GLN A 64 -24.13 -5.42 16.62
N GLU A 65 -23.92 -6.71 16.90
CA GLU A 65 -24.87 -7.56 17.63
C GLU A 65 -25.08 -7.05 19.06
N LEU A 66 -24.00 -6.73 19.78
CA LEU A 66 -24.07 -6.16 21.13
C LEU A 66 -24.90 -4.87 21.18
N ILE A 67 -24.76 -3.99 20.19
CA ILE A 67 -25.56 -2.76 20.08
C ILE A 67 -27.03 -3.09 19.84
N ARG A 68 -27.33 -4.02 18.92
CA ARG A 68 -28.70 -4.33 18.49
C ARG A 68 -29.50 -5.13 19.50
N GLU A 69 -28.88 -6.14 20.11
CA GLU A 69 -29.57 -7.14 20.93
C GLU A 69 -29.50 -6.82 22.42
N HIS A 70 -28.43 -6.14 22.86
CA HIS A 70 -28.16 -5.89 24.27
C HIS A 70 -28.04 -4.40 24.63
N ASN A 71 -28.15 -3.49 23.66
CA ASN A 71 -27.93 -2.05 23.83
C ASN A 71 -26.56 -1.72 24.47
N ILE A 72 -25.56 -2.56 24.19
CA ILE A 72 -24.19 -2.46 24.70
C ILE A 72 -23.31 -1.80 23.64
N GLN A 73 -22.65 -0.69 24.00
CA GLN A 73 -21.80 0.05 23.06
C GLN A 73 -20.32 -0.29 23.24
N VAL A 74 -19.89 -1.40 22.64
CA VAL A 74 -18.48 -1.80 22.59
C VAL A 74 -18.00 -1.78 21.13
N SER A 75 -17.02 -0.93 20.82
CA SER A 75 -16.48 -0.83 19.47
C SER A 75 -15.66 -2.06 19.07
N GLU A 76 -15.62 -2.38 17.77
CA GLU A 76 -14.74 -3.41 17.19
C GLU A 76 -13.28 -3.27 17.68
N SER A 77 -12.77 -2.03 17.69
CA SER A 77 -11.41 -1.72 18.15
C SER A 77 -11.21 -2.07 19.63
N THR A 78 -12.24 -1.87 20.46
CA THR A 78 -12.22 -2.24 21.88
C THR A 78 -12.13 -3.76 22.04
N ILE A 79 -12.90 -4.52 21.25
CA ILE A 79 -12.88 -6.00 21.26
C ILE A 79 -11.51 -6.52 20.82
N TYR A 80 -10.92 -5.98 19.75
CA TYR A 80 -9.55 -6.37 19.37
C TYR A 80 -8.53 -6.07 20.45
N ARG A 81 -8.60 -4.88 21.06
CA ARG A 81 -7.67 -4.51 22.13
C ARG A 81 -7.82 -5.49 23.31
N TYR A 82 -9.04 -5.90 23.65
CA TYR A 82 -9.32 -6.89 24.69
C TYR A 82 -8.72 -8.26 24.37
N ILE A 83 -8.91 -8.74 23.14
CA ILE A 83 -8.32 -10.01 22.66
C ILE A 83 -6.79 -9.99 22.70
N TYR A 84 -6.17 -8.86 22.34
CA TYR A 84 -4.71 -8.73 22.38
C TYR A 84 -4.16 -8.65 23.80
N ASP A 85 -4.86 -7.99 24.71
CA ASP A 85 -4.51 -7.95 26.12
C ASP A 85 -4.67 -9.33 26.79
N ASP A 86 -5.72 -10.10 26.47
CA ASP A 86 -5.85 -11.51 26.86
C ASP A 86 -4.64 -12.33 26.39
N ARG A 87 -4.24 -12.17 25.12
CA ARG A 87 -3.07 -12.84 24.54
C ARG A 87 -1.76 -12.46 25.25
N GLU A 88 -1.57 -11.19 25.61
CA GLU A 88 -0.38 -10.73 26.34
C GLU A 88 -0.29 -11.37 27.73
N ARG A 89 -1.44 -11.70 28.34
CA ARG A 89 -1.53 -12.42 29.63
C ARG A 89 -1.49 -13.95 29.48
N GLY A 90 -1.27 -14.47 28.27
CA GLY A 90 -1.19 -15.90 27.99
C GLY A 90 -2.52 -16.57 27.64
N GLY A 91 -3.60 -15.80 27.46
CA GLY A 91 -4.88 -16.29 26.99
C GLY A 91 -4.91 -16.66 25.50
N GLU A 92 -6.01 -17.28 25.09
CA GLU A 92 -6.13 -17.93 23.78
C GLU A 92 -7.27 -17.37 22.91
N LEU A 93 -7.94 -16.29 23.31
CA LEU A 93 -9.09 -15.75 22.57
C LEU A 93 -8.79 -15.41 21.12
N TYR A 94 -7.55 -15.01 20.83
CA TYR A 94 -7.12 -14.68 19.47
C TYR A 94 -7.19 -15.88 18.49
N LYS A 95 -7.16 -17.12 18.99
CA LYS A 95 -7.30 -18.34 18.17
C LYS A 95 -8.72 -18.49 17.59
N ASN A 96 -9.70 -17.88 18.26
CA ASN A 96 -11.10 -17.94 17.88
C ASN A 96 -11.47 -16.88 16.83
N LEU A 97 -10.57 -15.96 16.48
CA LEU A 97 -10.81 -15.02 15.40
C LEU A 97 -10.94 -15.75 14.05
N PRO A 98 -11.92 -15.39 13.20
CA PRO A 98 -12.15 -16.04 11.90
C PRO A 98 -10.95 -15.96 10.96
N HIS A 99 -10.08 -14.96 11.18
CA HIS A 99 -8.81 -14.84 10.50
C HIS A 99 -7.72 -14.81 11.56
N SER A 100 -6.88 -15.85 11.62
CA SER A 100 -5.60 -15.79 12.33
C SER A 100 -4.73 -14.79 11.57
N GLY A 101 -4.77 -13.51 11.98
CA GLY A 101 -4.10 -12.41 11.29
C GLY A 101 -2.73 -12.85 10.77
N LYS A 102 -2.43 -12.59 9.49
CA LYS A 102 -1.22 -13.12 8.85
C LYS A 102 -0.02 -12.82 9.76
N PRO A 103 0.68 -13.84 10.29
CA PRO A 103 1.85 -13.58 11.12
C PRO A 103 2.78 -12.69 10.30
N TYR A 104 3.22 -11.58 10.89
CA TYR A 104 4.22 -10.73 10.27
C TYR A 104 5.43 -11.62 9.99
N LYS A 105 5.58 -12.06 8.74
CA LYS A 105 6.76 -12.83 8.33
C LYS A 105 7.91 -11.87 8.49
N LYS A 106 8.70 -12.02 9.57
CA LYS A 106 10.03 -11.41 9.66
C LYS A 106 10.68 -11.67 8.31
N LYS A 107 11.08 -10.61 7.62
CA LYS A 107 11.85 -10.75 6.39
C LYS A 107 13.10 -11.51 6.78
N VAL A 108 13.12 -12.83 6.57
CA VAL A 108 14.37 -13.58 6.46
C VAL A 108 15.18 -12.77 5.48
N SER A 109 16.39 -12.38 5.87
CA SER A 109 17.37 -11.82 4.95
C SER A 109 17.39 -12.75 3.74
N ARG A 110 16.65 -12.39 2.69
CA ARG A 110 16.67 -13.10 1.42
C ARG A 110 17.99 -12.66 0.81
N GLY A 111 19.06 -13.30 1.26
CA GLY A 111 20.26 -13.43 0.46
C GLY A 111 19.83 -13.87 -0.93
N ASP A 112 20.21 -13.05 -1.90
CA ASP A 112 20.23 -13.34 -3.33
C ASP A 112 19.00 -14.04 -3.92
N GLN A 113 17.84 -13.38 -3.84
CA GLN A 113 17.05 -13.35 -5.07
C GLN A 113 17.87 -12.54 -6.07
N THR A 114 18.40 -13.21 -7.10
CA THR A 114 19.13 -12.62 -8.22
C THR A 114 18.48 -11.30 -8.61
N LYS A 115 19.07 -10.20 -8.15
CA LYS A 115 18.68 -8.88 -8.61
C LYS A 115 19.06 -8.85 -10.08
N ILE A 116 18.14 -8.40 -10.94
CA ILE A 116 18.42 -8.23 -12.38
C ILE A 116 19.81 -7.60 -12.52
N PRO A 117 20.78 -8.30 -13.14
CA PRO A 117 22.14 -7.82 -13.23
C PRO A 117 22.15 -6.48 -13.98
N ASN A 118 22.90 -5.51 -13.46
CA ASN A 118 23.00 -4.16 -14.02
C ASN A 118 21.67 -3.39 -14.14
N ARG A 119 20.68 -3.67 -13.27
CA ARG A 119 19.49 -2.83 -13.20
C ARG A 119 19.87 -1.41 -12.78
N VAL A 120 19.34 -0.42 -13.49
CA VAL A 120 19.34 0.98 -13.05
C VAL A 120 18.15 1.13 -12.11
N GLY A 121 18.42 1.47 -10.85
CA GLY A 121 17.38 1.64 -9.84
C GLY A 121 16.55 2.90 -10.08
N ILE A 122 15.34 2.93 -9.51
CA ILE A 122 14.43 4.09 -9.61
C ILE A 122 15.01 5.34 -8.95
N GLU A 123 15.90 5.14 -7.99
CA GLU A 123 16.65 6.18 -7.28
C GLU A 123 17.61 6.94 -8.20
N GLN A 124 17.96 6.38 -9.37
CA GLN A 124 18.83 7.05 -10.35
C GLN A 124 18.03 7.87 -11.37
N ARG A 125 16.70 8.00 -11.20
CA ARG A 125 15.84 8.78 -12.11
C ARG A 125 16.30 10.24 -12.14
N PRO A 126 16.38 10.87 -13.34
CA PRO A 126 16.56 12.31 -13.38
C PRO A 126 15.32 12.99 -12.78
N ALA A 127 15.53 14.08 -12.04
CA ALA A 127 14.45 14.78 -11.33
C ALA A 127 13.27 15.13 -12.24
N ILE A 128 13.56 15.52 -13.49
CA ILE A 128 12.58 15.87 -14.52
C ILE A 128 11.55 14.76 -14.81
N ALA A 129 11.92 13.49 -14.67
CA ALA A 129 11.00 12.37 -14.85
C ALA A 129 9.95 12.27 -13.73
N ASP A 130 10.28 12.74 -12.52
CA ASP A 130 9.37 12.76 -11.37
C ASP A 130 8.61 14.08 -11.26
N GLU A 131 9.15 15.17 -11.80
CA GLU A 131 8.45 16.44 -12.00
C GLU A 131 7.27 16.32 -12.98
N LYS A 132 7.32 15.34 -13.91
CA LYS A 132 6.25 15.04 -14.88
C LYS A 132 5.93 16.24 -15.80
N THR A 133 6.94 17.03 -16.11
CA THR A 133 6.85 18.26 -16.91
C THR A 133 7.07 18.02 -18.40
N GLU A 134 7.84 17.00 -18.77
CA GLU A 134 8.18 16.69 -20.16
C GLU A 134 7.62 15.35 -20.65
N PHE A 135 7.29 15.30 -21.95
CA PHE A 135 6.89 14.06 -22.62
C PHE A 135 8.10 13.16 -22.87
N GLY A 136 7.86 11.86 -22.89
CA GLY A 136 8.85 10.86 -23.26
C GLY A 136 9.53 10.16 -22.08
N HIS A 137 9.04 10.39 -20.87
CA HIS A 137 9.36 9.58 -19.71
C HIS A 137 8.30 8.50 -19.54
N PHE A 138 8.60 7.29 -20.01
CA PHE A 138 7.65 6.18 -19.95
C PHE A 138 7.90 5.25 -18.77
N GLU A 139 6.83 4.91 -18.06
CA GLU A 139 6.76 3.75 -17.17
C GLU A 139 6.30 2.54 -17.97
N ILE A 140 7.03 1.43 -17.85
CA ILE A 140 6.75 0.18 -18.56
C ILE A 140 6.45 -0.91 -17.53
N ASP A 141 5.27 -1.50 -17.66
CA ASP A 141 4.83 -2.60 -16.81
C ASP A 141 4.33 -3.78 -17.66
N THR A 142 4.22 -4.94 -17.03
CA THR A 142 3.59 -6.13 -17.62
C THR A 142 2.40 -6.54 -16.76
N VAL A 143 1.22 -6.62 -17.37
CA VAL A 143 0.02 -7.21 -16.75
C VAL A 143 -0.02 -8.69 -17.11
N VAL A 144 -0.29 -9.52 -16.12
CA VAL A 144 -0.47 -10.97 -16.26
C VAL A 144 -1.92 -11.28 -15.96
N GLY A 145 -2.61 -11.88 -16.93
CA GLY A 145 -4.00 -12.30 -16.78
C GLY A 145 -4.16 -13.52 -15.88
N ARG A 146 -5.42 -13.87 -15.61
CA ARG A 146 -5.81 -15.03 -14.80
C ARG A 146 -5.11 -16.30 -15.30
N ASP A 147 -4.67 -17.12 -14.35
CA ASP A 147 -4.00 -18.42 -14.59
C ASP A 147 -2.82 -18.35 -15.55
N HIS A 148 -2.16 -17.18 -15.64
CA HIS A 148 -1.03 -16.93 -16.54
C HIS A 148 -1.35 -17.15 -18.04
N GLN A 149 -2.63 -17.04 -18.43
CA GLN A 149 -3.10 -17.31 -19.81
C GLN A 149 -2.97 -16.12 -20.77
N SER A 150 -2.69 -14.91 -20.26
CA SER A 150 -2.51 -13.74 -21.11
C SER A 150 -1.53 -12.73 -20.52
N TYR A 151 -0.93 -11.94 -21.40
CA TYR A 151 0.12 -10.98 -21.05
C TYR A 151 -0.08 -9.69 -21.82
N LEU A 152 -0.04 -8.55 -21.12
CA LEU A 152 -0.07 -7.23 -21.73
C LEU A 152 1.19 -6.46 -21.35
N LEU A 153 1.78 -5.77 -22.32
CA LEU A 153 2.77 -4.72 -22.10
C LEU A 153 2.03 -3.40 -22.00
N THR A 154 2.30 -2.62 -20.96
CA THR A 154 1.78 -1.26 -20.77
C THR A 154 2.93 -0.28 -20.82
N LEU A 155 2.79 0.79 -21.61
CA LEU A 155 3.69 1.93 -21.63
C LEU A 155 2.88 3.18 -21.30
N ILE A 156 3.24 3.87 -20.22
CA ILE A 156 2.52 5.03 -19.72
C ILE A 156 3.47 6.21 -19.66
N ASP A 157 3.17 7.29 -20.37
CA ASP A 157 3.92 8.54 -20.24
C ASP A 157 3.63 9.19 -18.87
N LYS A 158 4.68 9.62 -18.16
CA LYS A 158 4.53 10.15 -16.81
C LYS A 158 3.92 11.55 -16.77
N ALA A 159 4.08 12.36 -17.80
CA ALA A 159 3.59 13.73 -17.87
C ALA A 159 2.12 13.75 -18.34
N ASN A 160 1.85 13.29 -19.56
CA ASN A 160 0.51 13.39 -20.17
C ASN A 160 -0.39 12.16 -19.96
N LYS A 161 0.12 11.10 -19.32
CA LYS A 161 -0.62 9.86 -19.04
C LYS A 161 -1.11 9.09 -20.26
N MET A 162 -0.57 9.39 -21.45
CA MET A 162 -0.80 8.59 -22.64
C MET A 162 -0.42 7.14 -22.36
N CYS A 163 -1.37 6.23 -22.60
CA CYS A 163 -1.21 4.81 -22.32
C CYS A 163 -1.24 4.01 -23.63
N CYS A 164 -0.17 3.26 -23.88
CA CYS A 164 -0.09 2.30 -24.96
C CYS A 164 -0.11 0.89 -24.38
N ILE A 165 -1.07 0.06 -24.80
CA ILE A 165 -1.20 -1.32 -24.35
C ILE A 165 -0.99 -2.27 -25.53
N ARG A 166 -0.22 -3.34 -25.33
CA ARG A 166 -0.01 -4.38 -26.35
C ARG A 166 -0.06 -5.77 -25.77
N LYS A 167 -0.93 -6.63 -26.32
CA LYS A 167 -0.96 -8.06 -26.02
C LYS A 167 0.33 -8.73 -26.49
N MET A 168 0.87 -9.61 -25.65
CA MET A 168 2.06 -10.42 -25.89
C MET A 168 1.74 -11.90 -25.76
N PRO A 169 2.47 -12.78 -26.47
CA PRO A 169 2.28 -14.23 -26.36
C PRO A 169 2.78 -14.80 -25.03
N ASN A 170 3.79 -14.17 -24.40
CA ASN A 170 4.35 -14.63 -23.12
C ASN A 170 5.07 -13.48 -22.38
N LYS A 171 5.49 -13.74 -21.12
CA LYS A 171 6.25 -12.79 -20.27
C LYS A 171 7.77 -12.92 -20.37
N GLN A 172 8.33 -13.64 -21.34
CA GLN A 172 9.78 -13.80 -21.46
C GLN A 172 10.47 -12.49 -21.86
N ALA A 173 11.69 -12.24 -21.35
CA ALA A 173 12.46 -11.00 -21.55
C ALA A 173 12.48 -10.55 -23.02
N LYS A 174 12.90 -11.47 -23.90
CA LYS A 174 12.97 -11.28 -25.37
C LYS A 174 11.64 -10.80 -25.96
N THR A 175 10.51 -11.35 -25.52
CA THR A 175 9.17 -10.99 -26.02
C THR A 175 8.78 -9.56 -25.66
N VAL A 176 9.07 -9.08 -24.44
CA VAL A 176 8.83 -7.65 -24.11
C VAL A 176 9.75 -6.76 -24.88
N ILE A 177 11.05 -7.06 -24.96
CA ILE A 177 12.00 -6.21 -25.67
C ILE A 177 11.55 -6.06 -27.12
N ASN A 178 11.20 -7.16 -27.79
CA ASN A 178 10.73 -7.12 -29.18
C ASN A 178 9.43 -6.34 -29.34
N THR A 179 8.48 -6.51 -28.41
CA THR A 179 7.18 -5.82 -28.42
C THR A 179 7.35 -4.32 -28.16
N PHE A 180 8.20 -3.97 -27.21
CA PHE A 180 8.61 -2.61 -26.89
C PHE A 180 9.29 -1.95 -28.09
N MET A 181 10.32 -2.57 -28.66
CA MET A 181 11.07 -2.03 -29.80
C MET A 181 10.18 -1.83 -31.03
N ARG A 182 9.22 -2.73 -31.27
CA ARG A 182 8.19 -2.55 -32.30
C ARG A 182 7.37 -1.30 -32.01
N LYS A 183 6.85 -1.12 -30.79
CA LYS A 183 6.04 0.06 -30.43
C LYS A 183 6.85 1.36 -30.42
N ARG A 184 8.09 1.34 -29.95
CA ARG A 184 9.00 2.48 -30.00
C ARG A 184 9.21 3.00 -31.43
N ARG A 185 9.34 2.10 -32.42
CA ARG A 185 9.44 2.49 -33.84
C ARG A 185 8.22 3.28 -34.32
N TYR A 186 7.01 2.92 -33.87
CA TYR A 186 5.77 3.66 -34.20
C TYR A 186 5.63 4.97 -33.44
N LEU A 187 6.21 5.07 -32.26
CA LEU A 187 6.13 6.23 -31.39
C LEU A 187 7.32 7.21 -31.56
N GLY A 188 8.24 6.95 -32.48
CA GLY A 188 9.23 7.92 -32.98
C GLY A 188 9.91 8.82 -31.93
N ARG A 189 9.93 10.14 -32.20
CA ARG A 189 10.57 11.21 -31.40
C ARG A 189 10.05 11.35 -29.96
N TYR A 190 8.97 10.65 -29.60
CA TYR A 190 8.41 10.70 -28.25
C TYR A 190 9.26 9.94 -27.21
N PHE A 191 10.28 9.18 -27.60
CA PHE A 191 11.20 8.49 -26.67
C PHE A 191 12.56 9.22 -26.60
N ALA A 192 12.60 10.38 -25.96
CA ALA A 192 13.82 11.19 -25.85
C ALA A 192 14.71 10.82 -24.65
N HIS A 193 14.18 10.14 -23.63
CA HIS A 193 14.85 10.00 -22.32
C HIS A 193 15.13 8.55 -21.87
N PRO A 194 16.19 8.32 -21.06
CA PRO A 194 16.51 7.00 -20.51
C PRO A 194 15.38 6.42 -19.65
N MET A 195 15.10 5.14 -19.84
CA MET A 195 13.99 4.45 -19.18
C MET A 195 14.38 3.87 -17.82
N MET A 196 13.45 3.88 -16.86
CA MET A 196 13.69 3.45 -15.48
C MET A 196 12.65 2.44 -15.00
N GLN A 197 13.08 1.20 -14.76
CA GLN A 197 12.19 0.06 -14.47
C GLN A 197 11.70 0.03 -13.02
N ASN A 198 10.44 -0.35 -12.80
CA ASN A 198 9.86 -0.56 -11.47
C ASN A 198 10.31 -1.91 -10.87
N ARG A 199 10.37 -1.99 -9.54
CA ARG A 199 10.83 -3.15 -8.72
C ARG A 199 10.10 -4.48 -8.99
N ARG A 200 9.02 -4.50 -9.77
CA ARG A 200 8.06 -5.62 -9.86
C ARG A 200 8.27 -6.55 -11.07
N ALA A 201 9.08 -6.17 -12.05
CA ALA A 201 9.35 -7.00 -13.22
C ALA A 201 10.51 -7.96 -12.94
N LYS A 202 10.24 -9.27 -12.84
CA LYS A 202 11.27 -10.32 -12.92
C LYS A 202 11.51 -10.66 -14.39
N ARG A 203 12.70 -10.36 -14.92
CA ARG A 203 13.18 -10.82 -16.23
C ARG A 203 14.68 -11.05 -16.16
N ASP A 204 15.10 -12.30 -16.34
CA ASP A 204 16.44 -12.78 -16.03
C ASP A 204 17.49 -12.62 -17.14
N ASP A 205 17.22 -11.95 -18.27
CA ASP A 205 18.18 -11.94 -19.40
C ASP A 205 18.42 -10.58 -20.09
N TYR A 206 18.26 -9.45 -19.39
CA TYR A 206 18.64 -8.16 -19.99
C TYR A 206 20.14 -7.91 -19.84
N LYS A 207 20.93 -8.26 -20.85
CA LYS A 207 22.27 -7.66 -21.02
C LYS A 207 22.07 -6.17 -21.32
N PRO A 208 22.71 -5.24 -20.59
CA PRO A 208 22.71 -3.84 -20.96
C PRO A 208 23.58 -3.74 -22.22
N SER A 209 22.99 -3.84 -23.41
CA SER A 209 23.58 -3.20 -24.56
C SER A 209 23.50 -1.72 -24.24
N ALA A 210 24.60 -1.19 -23.70
CA ALA A 210 24.84 0.23 -23.59
C ALA A 210 24.53 0.87 -24.94
N VAL A 211 23.35 1.45 -25.08
CA VAL A 211 23.14 2.48 -26.10
C VAL A 211 23.74 3.74 -25.50
N ARG A 212 25.08 3.76 -25.42
CA ARG A 212 25.82 4.99 -25.64
C ARG A 212 25.69 5.24 -27.14
N VAL A 213 24.69 6.02 -27.52
CA VAL A 213 24.71 6.77 -28.78
C VAL A 213 24.82 8.21 -28.31
N THR A 214 26.04 8.59 -27.93
CA THR A 214 26.88 9.51 -28.72
C THR A 214 26.05 10.69 -29.21
N GLN A 215 26.34 11.83 -28.58
CA GLN A 215 26.14 13.15 -29.15
C GLN A 215 26.36 13.09 -30.68
N ARG A 216 25.30 13.34 -31.44
CA ARG A 216 25.41 13.96 -32.75
C ARG A 216 24.25 14.93 -32.88
N TYR A 217 24.58 16.18 -32.57
CA TYR A 217 23.89 17.36 -33.07
C TYR A 217 24.31 17.52 -34.54
N VAL A 218 23.38 17.41 -35.49
CA VAL A 218 23.47 18.05 -36.82
C VAL A 218 22.11 17.94 -37.53
N PRO A 219 21.75 18.93 -38.37
CA PRO A 219 21.34 20.30 -38.06
C PRO A 219 19.81 20.45 -37.88
#